data_AF-A0A3B4B573-F1
#
_entry.id   AF-A0A3B4B573-F1
#
_cell.length_a   1.000
_cell.length_b   1.000
_cell.length_c   1.000
_cell.angle_alpha   90.00
_cell.angle_beta   90.00
_cell.angle_gamma   90.00
#
_symmetry.space_group_name_H-M   'P 1'
#
loop_
_entity.id
_entity.type
_entity.pdbx_description
1 polymer ?
#
loop_
_entity_poly.entity_id
_entity_poly.type
_entity_poly.pdbx_seq_one_letter_code
_entity_poly.pdbx_strand_id
1 'polypeptide(L)'
;MTSQGGTECFPFERRAQPKCAVFVCLNVIFKCLFQEILSKISPVAYVDFTDADAECHIRFHTPEQAKAVSDAKAELHKEHSWKMEILSGDHEQRYWQKILVDRQVKLNRPREKRRGTEKLISKAEKIIMARAKESNKHIRFDD
;
A
#
# COMPACT_ATOMS: atom_id res chain seq x y z
N MET A 1 43.78 -2.93 -36.56
CA MET A 1 42.62 -2.30 -37.24
C MET A 1 41.43 -3.24 -37.04
N THR A 2 40.48 -2.84 -36.19
CA THR A 2 39.06 -3.24 -36.04
C THR A 2 38.65 -2.87 -34.59
N SER A 3 38.14 -1.66 -34.37
CA SER A 3 36.70 -1.33 -34.26
C SER A 3 36.01 -2.10 -33.12
N GLN A 4 35.86 -1.45 -31.97
CA GLN A 4 34.61 -0.82 -31.50
C GLN A 4 33.54 -1.82 -31.03
N GLY A 5 33.20 -1.72 -29.76
CA GLY A 5 32.05 -2.38 -29.13
C GLY A 5 31.77 -1.65 -27.83
N GLY A 6 31.31 -0.40 -27.93
CA GLY A 6 30.90 0.38 -26.78
C GLY A 6 29.76 -0.33 -26.06
N THR A 7 29.93 -0.57 -24.77
CA THR A 7 28.82 -0.74 -23.85
C THR A 7 28.11 0.60 -23.74
N GLU A 8 27.28 0.89 -24.74
CA GLU A 8 26.16 1.80 -24.59
C GLU A 8 25.24 1.16 -23.57
N CYS A 9 25.35 1.63 -22.32
CA CYS A 9 24.30 1.50 -21.34
C CYS A 9 23.07 2.18 -21.94
N PHE A 10 22.22 1.39 -22.58
CA PHE A 10 20.96 1.84 -23.13
C PHE A 10 20.22 2.68 -22.09
N PRO A 11 19.67 3.84 -22.49
CA PRO A 11 18.98 4.72 -21.58
C PRO A 11 17.80 3.95 -21.01
N PHE A 12 17.70 3.91 -19.68
CA PHE A 12 16.49 3.49 -18.98
C PHE A 12 15.38 4.46 -19.42
N GLU A 13 14.71 4.04 -20.49
CA GLU A 13 13.67 4.76 -21.21
C GLU A 13 12.73 5.41 -20.20
N ARG A 14 12.56 6.71 -20.34
CA ARG A 14 11.59 7.55 -19.64
C ARG A 14 10.18 7.02 -19.88
N ARG A 15 9.79 5.92 -19.23
CA ARG A 15 8.37 5.66 -18.98
C ARG A 15 7.96 6.71 -17.98
N ALA A 16 7.07 7.59 -18.43
CA ALA A 16 6.43 8.60 -17.62
C ALA A 16 6.06 7.98 -16.28
N GLN A 17 6.83 8.31 -15.24
CA GLN A 17 6.40 8.07 -13.88
C GLN A 17 5.09 8.84 -13.76
N PRO A 18 3.96 8.19 -13.43
CA PRO A 18 2.74 8.93 -13.25
C PRO A 18 3.04 9.86 -12.06
N LYS A 19 2.99 11.16 -12.30
CA LYS A 19 3.18 12.21 -11.29
C LYS A 19 1.99 12.21 -10.34
N CYS A 20 1.85 11.11 -9.63
CA CYS A 20 0.90 10.85 -8.57
C CYS A 20 1.57 11.42 -7.32
N ALA A 21 1.32 12.68 -6.98
CA ALA A 21 1.94 13.29 -5.82
C ALA A 21 1.69 12.44 -4.57
N VAL A 22 2.73 12.29 -3.76
CA VAL A 22 2.72 11.42 -2.59
C VAL A 22 2.68 12.28 -1.34
N PHE A 23 1.70 12.04 -0.48
CA PHE A 23 1.62 12.72 0.81
C PHE A 23 2.11 11.84 1.92
N VAL A 24 2.97 12.37 2.77
CA VAL A 24 3.34 11.76 4.05
C VAL A 24 2.46 12.32 5.14
N CYS A 25 1.79 11.47 5.92
CA CYS A 25 1.06 11.87 7.11
C CYS A 25 1.68 11.26 8.36
N LEU A 26 2.15 12.11 9.28
CA LEU A 26 2.69 11.73 10.59
C LEU A 26 1.56 11.70 11.64
N ASN A 27 1.44 10.58 12.36
CA ASN A 27 0.43 10.23 13.39
C ASN A 27 -0.91 9.71 12.87
N VAL A 28 -0.94 8.46 12.39
CA VAL A 28 -2.20 7.76 12.07
C VAL A 28 -2.41 6.56 12.99
N ILE A 29 -3.47 6.62 13.81
CA ILE A 29 -3.93 5.49 14.66
C ILE A 29 -5.08 4.72 13.97
N PHE A 30 -5.74 5.29 12.94
CA PHE A 30 -6.90 4.67 12.29
C PHE A 30 -6.89 4.78 10.74
N LYS A 31 -6.59 3.66 10.08
CA LYS A 31 -6.57 3.51 8.61
C LYS A 31 -7.88 3.91 7.91
N CYS A 32 -9.02 3.48 8.44
CA CYS A 32 -10.32 3.63 7.75
C CYS A 32 -10.77 5.09 7.69
N LEU A 33 -10.63 5.81 8.80
CA LEU A 33 -11.06 7.21 8.91
C LEU A 33 -10.27 8.13 7.96
N PHE A 34 -8.98 7.84 7.80
CA PHE A 34 -8.09 8.64 6.96
C PHE A 34 -8.46 8.58 5.48
N GLN A 35 -8.78 7.38 4.97
CA GLN A 35 -9.23 7.20 3.60
C GLN A 35 -10.58 7.89 3.35
N GLU A 36 -11.51 7.80 4.31
CA GLU A 36 -12.83 8.43 4.19
C GLU A 36 -12.75 9.97 4.16
N ILE A 37 -11.95 10.56 5.04
CA ILE A 37 -11.78 12.02 5.11
C ILE A 37 -11.17 12.55 3.82
N LEU A 38 -10.10 11.91 3.35
CA LEU A 38 -9.43 12.34 2.12
C LEU A 38 -10.29 12.10 0.88
N SER A 39 -11.05 11.00 0.85
CA SER A 39 -11.97 10.70 -0.26
C SER A 39 -13.10 11.74 -0.40
N LYS A 40 -13.43 12.51 0.65
CA LYS A 40 -14.38 13.63 0.56
C LYS A 40 -13.80 14.82 -0.21
N ILE A 41 -12.49 15.01 -0.15
CA ILE A 41 -11.78 16.12 -0.80
C ILE A 41 -11.39 15.71 -2.22
N SER A 42 -10.73 14.55 -2.36
CA SER A 42 -10.32 14.04 -3.66
C SER A 42 -10.22 12.51 -3.67
N PRO A 43 -10.48 11.85 -4.81
CA PRO A 43 -10.44 10.39 -4.89
C PRO A 43 -9.02 9.86 -4.72
N VAL A 44 -8.82 9.08 -3.65
CA VAL A 44 -7.53 8.46 -3.31
C VAL A 44 -7.36 7.15 -4.09
N ALA A 45 -6.19 6.95 -4.72
CA ALA A 45 -5.90 5.75 -5.49
C ALA A 45 -5.40 4.60 -4.60
N TYR A 46 -4.45 4.91 -3.71
CA TYR A 46 -3.84 3.93 -2.83
C TYR A 46 -3.32 4.59 -1.56
N VAL A 47 -3.38 3.86 -0.45
CA VAL A 47 -2.86 4.28 0.85
C VAL A 47 -1.86 3.23 1.34
N ASP A 48 -0.59 3.60 1.32
CA ASP A 48 0.54 2.80 1.77
C ASP A 48 0.84 3.13 3.24
N PHE A 49 0.59 2.18 4.13
CA PHE A 49 0.93 2.30 5.55
C PHE A 49 2.28 1.64 5.77
N THR A 50 3.18 2.33 6.47
CA THR A 50 4.43 1.73 6.92
C THR A 50 4.28 1.43 8.40
N ASP A 51 4.26 0.16 8.80
CA ASP A 51 3.98 -0.21 10.21
C ASP A 51 5.09 0.22 11.20
N ALA A 52 6.27 0.57 10.69
CA ALA A 52 7.44 0.91 11.50
C ALA A 52 7.47 2.36 11.97
N ASP A 53 6.82 3.26 11.23
CA ASP A 53 6.81 4.69 11.49
C ASP A 53 5.34 5.12 11.51
N ALA A 54 4.95 6.11 12.31
CA ALA A 54 3.60 6.66 12.29
C ALA A 54 3.32 7.46 10.98
N GLU A 55 3.88 7.02 9.85
CA GLU A 55 3.95 7.65 8.56
C GLU A 55 3.13 6.86 7.53
N CYS A 56 2.16 7.54 6.94
CA CYS A 56 1.34 7.02 5.86
C CYS A 56 1.67 7.73 4.55
N HIS A 57 1.85 6.98 3.46
CA HIS A 57 2.06 7.51 2.12
C HIS A 57 0.80 7.34 1.26
N ILE A 58 0.38 8.39 0.56
CA ILE A 58 -0.88 8.40 -0.20
C ILE A 58 -0.60 8.65 -1.67
N ARG A 59 -1.22 7.86 -2.55
CA ARG A 59 -1.12 8.03 -4.00
C ARG A 59 -2.42 8.57 -4.58
N PHE A 60 -2.28 9.61 -5.40
CA PHE A 60 -3.36 10.22 -6.17
C PHE A 60 -3.25 9.89 -7.66
N HIS A 61 -4.36 9.84 -8.40
CA HIS A 61 -4.29 9.61 -9.85
C HIS A 61 -3.75 10.84 -10.58
N THR A 62 -4.09 12.04 -10.11
CA THR A 62 -3.67 13.29 -10.72
C THR A 62 -2.94 14.19 -9.73
N PRO A 63 -1.99 15.01 -10.19
CA PRO A 63 -1.30 15.99 -9.35
C PRO A 63 -2.22 17.13 -8.89
N GLU A 64 -3.36 17.35 -9.55
CA GLU A 64 -4.36 18.34 -9.15
C GLU A 64 -5.10 17.91 -7.87
N GLN A 65 -5.45 16.62 -7.77
CA GLN A 65 -6.06 16.03 -6.56
C GLN A 65 -5.14 16.20 -5.35
N ALA A 66 -3.86 15.97 -5.56
CA ALA A 66 -2.84 16.22 -4.57
C ALA A 66 -2.84 17.69 -4.12
N LYS A 67 -2.80 18.64 -5.05
CA LYS A 67 -2.83 20.07 -4.69
C LYS A 67 -4.08 20.44 -3.87
N ALA A 68 -5.25 19.95 -4.26
CA ALA A 68 -6.49 20.18 -3.50
C ALA A 68 -6.41 19.71 -2.04
N VAL A 69 -5.78 18.54 -1.79
CA VAL A 69 -5.54 18.04 -0.43
C VAL A 69 -4.47 18.87 0.30
N SER A 70 -3.46 19.36 -0.41
CA SER A 70 -2.46 20.27 0.16
C SER A 70 -3.06 21.63 0.54
N ASP A 71 -4.01 22.14 -0.21
CA ASP A 71 -4.70 23.39 0.09
C ASP A 71 -5.58 23.23 1.34
N ALA A 72 -6.25 22.07 1.47
CA ALA A 72 -7.03 21.70 2.66
C ALA A 72 -6.16 21.29 3.88
N LYS A 73 -4.83 21.23 3.73
CA LYS A 73 -3.90 20.82 4.81
C LYS A 73 -4.07 21.66 6.07
N ALA A 74 -4.29 22.97 5.93
CA ALA A 74 -4.38 23.88 7.07
C ALA A 74 -5.59 23.58 7.97
N GLU A 75 -6.71 23.13 7.38
CA GLU A 75 -7.92 22.75 8.11
C GLU A 75 -7.72 21.38 8.78
N LEU A 76 -7.20 20.42 8.03
CA LEU A 76 -6.91 19.08 8.54
C LEU A 76 -5.85 19.07 9.66
N HIS A 77 -4.87 19.99 9.61
CA HIS A 77 -3.91 20.16 10.70
C HIS A 77 -4.57 20.71 11.97
N LYS A 78 -5.59 21.57 11.87
CA LYS A 78 -6.30 22.10 13.04
C LYS A 78 -7.20 21.04 13.68
N GLU A 79 -7.88 20.24 12.86
CA GLU A 79 -8.82 19.22 13.34
C GLU A 79 -8.13 17.96 13.86
N HIS A 80 -7.03 17.55 13.23
CA HIS A 80 -6.43 16.24 13.47
C HIS A 80 -4.93 16.29 13.78
N SER A 81 -4.29 17.47 13.77
CA SER A 81 -2.85 17.63 13.98
C SER A 81 -1.98 16.83 13.01
N TRP A 82 -2.50 16.59 11.79
CA TRP A 82 -1.79 15.88 10.74
C TRP A 82 -0.81 16.78 9.99
N LYS A 83 0.44 16.35 9.92
CA LYS A 83 1.44 16.97 9.04
C LYS A 83 1.42 16.26 7.70
N MET A 84 0.97 16.96 6.66
CA MET A 84 0.92 16.45 5.29
C MET A 84 1.91 17.18 4.39
N GLU A 85 2.77 16.49 3.67
CA GLU A 85 3.72 17.13 2.76
C GLU A 85 3.77 16.41 1.42
N ILE A 86 3.77 17.18 0.32
CA ILE A 86 3.96 16.65 -1.03
C ILE A 86 5.44 16.28 -1.17
N LEU A 87 5.71 15.00 -1.34
CA LEU A 87 7.05 14.53 -1.69
C LEU A 87 7.43 15.03 -3.08
N SER A 88 8.63 15.60 -3.18
CA SER A 88 9.22 16.05 -4.44
C SER A 88 10.73 15.78 -4.45
N GLY A 89 11.30 15.65 -5.65
CA GLY A 89 12.74 15.43 -5.85
C GLY A 89 13.20 14.06 -5.36
N ASP A 90 14.26 14.03 -4.55
CA ASP A 90 14.93 12.80 -4.10
C ASP A 90 14.05 11.93 -3.21
N HIS A 91 13.20 12.55 -2.38
CA HIS A 91 12.30 11.81 -1.48
C HIS A 91 11.23 11.04 -2.26
N GLU A 92 10.69 11.67 -3.31
CA GLU A 92 9.75 11.03 -4.22
C GLU A 92 10.41 9.87 -4.97
N GLN A 93 11.62 10.07 -5.48
CA GLN A 93 12.34 9.02 -6.20
C GLN A 93 12.66 7.82 -5.31
N ARG A 94 13.11 8.05 -4.07
CA ARG A 94 13.36 6.99 -3.08
C ARG A 94 12.08 6.23 -2.74
N TYR A 95 10.96 6.94 -2.58
CA TYR A 95 9.67 6.32 -2.33
C TYR A 95 9.24 5.39 -3.48
N TRP A 96 9.35 5.87 -4.72
CA TRP A 96 9.04 5.04 -5.89
C TRP A 96 9.97 3.84 -6.02
N GLN A 97 11.27 4.01 -5.77
CA GLN A 97 12.23 2.91 -5.74
C GLN A 97 11.86 1.86 -4.70
N LYS A 98 11.49 2.27 -3.48
CA LYS A 98 11.01 1.37 -2.43
C LYS A 98 9.81 0.56 -2.92
N ILE A 99 8.79 1.19 -3.51
CA ILE A 99 7.62 0.49 -4.06
C ILE A 99 8.01 -0.56 -5.10
N LEU A 100 8.92 -0.22 -6.01
CA LEU A 100 9.35 -1.14 -7.07
C LEU A 100 10.10 -2.35 -6.48
N VAL A 101 11.00 -2.11 -5.52
CA VAL A 101 11.72 -3.17 -4.82
C VAL A 101 10.76 -4.05 -4.03
N ASP A 102 9.85 -3.47 -3.24
CA ASP A 102 8.86 -4.22 -2.46
C ASP A 102 7.95 -5.07 -3.34
N ARG A 103 7.54 -4.53 -4.49
CA ARG A 103 6.78 -5.30 -5.49
C ARG A 103 7.60 -6.46 -6.04
N GLN A 104 8.87 -6.24 -6.33
CA GLN A 104 9.77 -7.27 -6.85
C GLN A 104 10.00 -8.37 -5.81
N VAL A 105 10.22 -8.01 -4.55
CA VAL A 105 10.34 -8.95 -3.42
C VAL A 105 9.04 -9.73 -3.25
N LYS A 106 7.87 -9.07 -3.31
CA LYS A 106 6.57 -9.73 -3.19
C LYS A 106 6.29 -10.69 -4.35
N LEU A 107 6.70 -10.35 -5.57
CA LEU A 107 6.55 -11.20 -6.74
C LEU A 107 7.47 -12.41 -6.69
N ASN A 108 8.72 -12.20 -6.24
CA ASN A 108 9.75 -13.23 -6.17
C ASN A 108 9.66 -14.09 -4.92
N ARG A 109 8.84 -13.73 -3.93
CA ARG A 109 8.64 -14.53 -2.73
C ARG A 109 8.18 -15.93 -3.16
N PRO A 110 8.96 -16.98 -2.88
CA PRO A 110 8.56 -18.33 -3.24
C PRO A 110 7.23 -18.64 -2.53
N ARG A 111 6.18 -18.77 -3.33
CA ARG A 111 4.86 -19.14 -2.83
C ARG A 111 4.93 -20.61 -2.41
N GLU A 112 4.61 -20.91 -1.15
CA GLU A 112 4.29 -22.28 -0.75
C GLU A 112 3.11 -22.78 -1.58
N LYS A 113 3.42 -23.57 -2.61
CA LYS A 113 2.40 -24.28 -3.37
C LYS A 113 2.09 -25.56 -2.61
N ARG A 114 1.02 -25.57 -1.81
CA ARG A 114 0.51 -26.80 -1.20
C ARG A 114 0.08 -27.78 -2.30
N ARG A 115 0.73 -28.95 -2.37
CA ARG A 115 0.51 -29.99 -3.39
C ARG A 115 0.14 -31.33 -2.76
N GLY A 116 -0.57 -32.18 -3.50
CA GLY A 116 -0.86 -33.57 -3.11
C GLY A 116 -1.49 -33.71 -1.72
N THR A 117 -0.82 -34.50 -0.86
CA THR A 117 -1.21 -34.78 0.54
C THR A 117 -1.36 -33.53 1.39
N GLU A 118 -0.57 -32.50 1.16
CA GLU A 118 -0.63 -31.23 1.89
C GLU A 118 -1.99 -30.52 1.70
N LYS A 119 -2.61 -30.64 0.52
CA LYS A 119 -3.98 -30.12 0.30
C LYS A 119 -5.02 -30.91 1.08
N LEU A 120 -4.84 -32.23 1.21
CA LEU A 120 -5.77 -33.09 1.93
C LEU A 120 -5.72 -32.78 3.42
N ILE A 121 -4.52 -32.58 3.98
CA ILE A 121 -4.31 -32.18 5.36
C ILE A 121 -4.97 -30.82 5.63
N SER A 122 -4.69 -29.78 4.83
CA SER A 122 -5.34 -28.47 5.02
C SER A 122 -6.86 -28.49 4.86
N LYS A 123 -7.40 -29.40 4.02
CA LYS A 123 -8.85 -29.57 3.89
C LYS A 123 -9.44 -30.24 5.14
N ALA A 124 -8.77 -31.26 5.68
CA ALA A 124 -9.16 -31.92 6.92
C ALA A 124 -9.12 -30.95 8.11
N GLU A 125 -8.04 -30.15 8.24
CA GLU A 125 -7.88 -29.14 9.28
C GLU A 125 -9.01 -28.11 9.26
N LYS A 126 -9.39 -27.61 8.07
CA LYS A 126 -10.52 -26.68 7.92
C LYS A 126 -11.85 -27.29 8.38
N ILE A 127 -12.10 -28.56 8.07
CA ILE A 127 -13.33 -29.26 8.45
C ILE A 127 -13.38 -29.45 9.98
N ILE A 128 -12.27 -29.85 10.59
CA ILE A 128 -12.15 -30.02 12.04
C ILE A 128 -12.40 -28.69 12.75
N MET A 129 -11.77 -27.59 12.29
CA MET A 129 -11.98 -26.26 12.85
C MET A 129 -13.42 -25.75 12.69
N ALA A 130 -14.06 -26.00 11.54
CA ALA A 130 -15.45 -25.60 11.32
C ALA A 130 -16.41 -26.32 12.28
N ARG A 131 -16.25 -27.64 12.43
CA ARG A 131 -17.03 -28.44 13.38
C ARG A 131 -16.82 -27.99 14.82
N ALA A 132 -15.58 -27.70 15.21
CA ALA A 132 -15.26 -27.19 16.55
C ALA A 132 -15.93 -25.82 16.81
N LYS A 133 -16.00 -24.95 15.80
CA LYS A 133 -16.72 -23.67 15.90
C LYS A 133 -18.24 -23.83 15.99
N GLU A 134 -18.81 -24.80 15.26
CA GLU A 134 -20.24 -25.10 15.34
C GLU A 134 -20.64 -25.69 16.69
N SER A 135 -19.82 -26.59 17.25
CA SER A 135 -20.04 -27.14 18.58
C SER A 135 -19.84 -26.11 19.70
N ASN A 136 -19.11 -25.03 19.44
CA ASN A 136 -18.90 -23.92 20.39
C ASN A 136 -19.90 -22.77 20.17
N LYS A 137 -21.05 -23.04 19.54
CA LYS A 137 -22.19 -22.12 19.56
C LYS A 137 -23.03 -22.44 20.79
N HIS A 138 -23.32 -21.42 21.59
CA HIS A 138 -24.22 -21.53 22.74
C HIS A 138 -25.61 -21.94 22.23
N ILE A 139 -26.10 -23.10 22.65
CA ILE A 139 -27.44 -23.57 22.29
C ILE A 139 -28.45 -22.66 23.00
N ARG A 140 -29.18 -21.84 22.24
CA ARG A 140 -30.32 -21.07 22.75
C ARG A 140 -31.55 -21.96 22.65
N PHE A 141 -32.13 -22.30 23.79
CA PHE A 141 -33.46 -22.90 23.84
C PHE A 141 -34.47 -21.75 23.76
N ASP A 142 -35.38 -21.82 22.79
CA ASP A 142 -36.56 -20.96 22.77
C ASP A 142 -37.63 -21.65 23.63
N ASP A 143 -38.14 -20.94 24.64
CA ASP A 143 -39.20 -21.39 25.57
C ASP A 143 -40.56 -21.58 24.88
#